data_AF-A0A378J6F9-F1
#
_entry.id   AF-A0A378J6F9-F1
#
_cell.length_a   1.000
_cell.length_b   1.000
_cell.length_c   1.000
_cell.angle_alpha   90.00
_cell.angle_beta   90.00
_cell.angle_gamma   90.00
#
_symmetry.space_group_name_H-M   'P 1'
#
loop_
_entity.id
_entity.type
_entity.pdbx_description
1 polymer ?
#
loop_
_entity_poly.entity_id
_entity_poly.type
_entity_poly.pdbx_seq_one_letter_code
_entity_poly.pdbx_strand_id
1 'polypeptide(L)'
;MVEAQKPAILPISKKRILVFSIGLRSSGIPSEWQATQNQPGVWLLDDLNANSLKQVQEKIASYKKTGDLCIVSIHWGRNWGYHIPFTHQLFAHELVDQAGVCLIHGHSSHHPIGFEIYKNCPIFYGCGDFINDYEGIDGHEEFKTYLSLMYFLEFDAQSLEFLRLEIVPLSLKNFQLHSSRFEDCQWLAHTLEQKSLFFRT
;
A
#
# COMPACT_ATOMS: atom_id res chain seq x y z
N MET A 1 7.93 -13.15 -20.63
CA MET A 1 7.17 -12.29 -19.70
C MET A 1 8.11 -11.90 -18.57
N VAL A 2 8.18 -10.63 -18.20
CA VAL A 2 9.04 -10.16 -17.10
C VAL A 2 8.52 -10.72 -15.77
N GLU A 3 9.39 -11.33 -14.96
CA GLU A 3 8.99 -12.05 -13.75
C GLU A 3 8.38 -11.15 -12.68
N ALA A 4 8.88 -9.92 -12.53
CA ALA A 4 8.36 -8.94 -11.56
C ALA A 4 6.89 -8.54 -11.81
N GLN A 5 6.34 -8.82 -13.01
CA GLN A 5 4.92 -8.58 -13.32
C GLN A 5 4.01 -9.75 -12.92
N LYS A 6 4.57 -10.86 -12.44
CA LYS A 6 3.80 -12.01 -11.96
C LYS A 6 3.38 -11.74 -10.51
N PRO A 7 2.12 -12.03 -10.14
CA PRO A 7 1.73 -11.93 -8.75
C PRO A 7 2.31 -13.09 -7.94
N ALA A 8 2.51 -12.87 -6.64
CA ALA A 8 2.53 -13.98 -5.70
C ALA A 8 1.12 -14.58 -5.61
N ILE A 9 1.01 -15.89 -5.75
CA ILE A 9 -0.27 -16.60 -5.69
C ILE A 9 -0.29 -17.45 -4.43
N LEU A 10 -1.12 -17.07 -3.46
CA LEU A 10 -1.24 -17.76 -2.17
C LEU A 10 -2.57 -18.53 -2.13
N PRO A 11 -2.57 -19.85 -1.96
CA PRO A 11 -3.80 -20.62 -1.81
C PRO A 11 -4.43 -20.36 -0.44
N ILE A 12 -5.75 -20.11 -0.40
CA ILE A 12 -6.54 -20.04 0.84
C ILE A 12 -7.78 -20.89 0.67
N SER A 13 -7.78 -22.08 1.28
CA SER A 13 -8.85 -23.07 1.09
C SER A 13 -9.10 -23.33 -0.41
N LYS A 14 -10.31 -23.03 -0.92
CA LYS A 14 -10.69 -23.17 -2.34
C LYS A 14 -10.49 -21.90 -3.18
N LYS A 15 -9.86 -20.87 -2.62
CA LYS A 15 -9.64 -19.55 -3.24
C LYS A 15 -8.15 -19.22 -3.30
N ARG A 16 -7.83 -18.06 -3.87
CA ARG A 16 -6.46 -17.56 -3.98
C ARG A 16 -6.39 -16.10 -3.60
N ILE A 17 -5.28 -15.71 -2.98
CA ILE A 17 -4.84 -14.32 -2.93
C ILE A 17 -3.83 -14.12 -4.06
N LEU A 18 -3.99 -13.05 -4.82
CA LEU A 18 -3.01 -12.57 -5.78
C LEU A 18 -2.40 -11.28 -5.23
N VAL A 19 -1.08 -11.22 -5.08
CA VAL A 19 -0.37 -10.01 -4.65
C VAL A 19 0.50 -9.53 -5.80
N PHE A 20 0.13 -8.40 -6.39
CA PHE A 20 0.96 -7.68 -7.36
C PHE A 20 1.80 -6.64 -6.62
N SER A 21 3.02 -6.40 -7.08
CA SER A 21 3.93 -5.40 -6.52
C SER A 21 4.40 -4.47 -7.63
N ILE A 22 4.23 -3.16 -7.43
CA ILE A 22 4.54 -2.12 -8.41
C ILE A 22 5.42 -1.06 -7.74
N GLY A 23 6.48 -0.66 -8.42
CA GLY A 23 7.29 0.49 -8.04
C GLY A 23 7.02 1.68 -8.95
N LEU A 24 7.04 2.89 -8.40
CA LEU A 24 6.98 4.12 -9.17
C LEU A 24 8.29 4.90 -9.12
N ARG A 25 8.58 5.65 -10.18
CA ARG A 25 9.68 6.61 -10.14
C ARG A 25 9.44 7.78 -9.18
N SER A 26 8.18 8.06 -8.83
CA SER A 26 7.83 9.14 -7.89
C SER A 26 8.35 8.92 -6.47
N SER A 27 8.68 7.67 -6.10
CA SER A 27 9.36 7.28 -4.85
C SER A 27 10.87 7.19 -4.97
N GLY A 28 11.45 7.66 -6.07
CA GLY A 28 12.90 7.70 -6.26
C GLY A 28 13.51 6.39 -6.77
N ILE A 29 12.70 5.40 -7.15
CA ILE A 29 13.20 4.20 -7.83
C ILE A 29 13.81 4.63 -9.18
N PRO A 30 15.09 4.32 -9.44
CA PRO A 30 15.73 4.71 -10.68
C PRO A 30 15.43 3.70 -11.81
N SER A 31 15.52 4.13 -13.06
CA SER A 31 15.11 3.34 -14.24
C SER A 31 15.84 2.01 -14.37
N GLU A 32 17.10 1.96 -13.96
CA GLU A 32 17.98 0.79 -14.00
C GLU A 32 17.55 -0.34 -13.07
N TRP A 33 16.63 -0.09 -12.13
CA TRP A 33 16.06 -1.13 -11.27
C TRP A 33 14.85 -1.83 -11.93
N GLN A 34 14.42 -1.39 -13.11
CA GLN A 34 13.32 -2.03 -13.83
C GLN A 34 13.69 -3.47 -14.25
N ALA A 35 12.82 -4.42 -13.92
CA ALA A 35 12.99 -5.79 -14.38
C ALA A 35 12.83 -5.88 -15.91
N THR A 36 13.69 -6.68 -16.55
CA THR A 36 13.58 -7.01 -17.97
C THR A 36 13.39 -8.51 -18.16
N GLN A 37 13.42 -8.99 -19.40
CA GLN A 37 13.41 -10.44 -19.65
C GLN A 37 14.68 -11.13 -19.16
N ASN A 38 15.79 -10.40 -19.08
CA ASN A 38 17.12 -10.94 -18.81
C ASN A 38 17.76 -10.39 -17.53
N GLN A 39 17.06 -9.51 -16.80
CA GLN A 39 17.57 -8.86 -15.60
C GLN A 39 16.48 -8.80 -14.51
N PRO A 40 16.79 -9.21 -13.27
CA PRO A 40 15.87 -9.05 -12.14
C PRO A 40 15.70 -7.58 -11.78
N GLY A 41 14.57 -7.25 -11.15
CA GLY A 41 14.25 -5.88 -10.77
C GLY A 41 12.80 -5.74 -10.32
N VAL A 42 12.28 -4.52 -10.35
CA VAL A 42 10.90 -4.20 -9.99
C VAL A 42 10.01 -4.03 -11.22
N TRP A 43 8.71 -4.26 -11.06
CA TRP A 43 7.74 -3.78 -12.03
C TRP A 43 7.59 -2.26 -11.89
N LEU A 44 8.41 -1.54 -12.65
CA LEU A 44 8.47 -0.08 -12.61
C LEU A 44 7.42 0.55 -13.53
N LEU A 45 6.66 1.51 -13.01
CA LEU A 45 5.86 2.46 -13.78
C LEU A 45 6.51 3.84 -13.71
N ASP A 46 6.60 4.53 -14.86
CA ASP A 46 7.11 5.90 -14.93
C ASP A 46 6.11 6.91 -14.35
N ASP A 47 4.81 6.65 -14.51
CA ASP A 47 3.72 7.52 -14.08
C ASP A 47 2.43 6.72 -13.79
N LEU A 48 1.35 7.43 -13.45
CA LEU A 48 0.00 6.89 -13.22
C LEU A 48 -0.99 7.29 -14.32
N ASN A 49 -0.53 7.40 -15.57
CA ASN A 49 -1.40 7.77 -16.68
C ASN A 49 -2.29 6.59 -17.15
N ALA A 50 -3.18 6.86 -18.11
CA ALA A 50 -4.11 5.86 -18.65
C ALA A 50 -3.42 4.64 -19.30
N ASN A 51 -2.24 4.80 -19.90
CA ASN A 51 -1.48 3.68 -20.47
C ASN A 51 -0.89 2.80 -19.37
N SER A 52 -0.31 3.40 -18.32
CA SER A 52 0.21 2.69 -17.15
C SER A 52 -0.91 1.92 -16.45
N LEU A 53 -2.08 2.55 -16.26
CA LEU A 53 -3.27 1.92 -15.72
C LEU A 53 -3.71 0.71 -16.57
N LYS A 54 -3.84 0.90 -17.89
CA LYS A 54 -4.24 -0.18 -18.81
C LYS A 54 -3.29 -1.38 -18.75
N GLN A 55 -1.98 -1.13 -18.71
CA GLN A 55 -0.99 -2.21 -18.59
C GLN A 55 -1.18 -3.03 -17.30
N VAL A 56 -1.46 -2.35 -16.18
CA VAL A 56 -1.71 -3.02 -14.89
C VAL A 56 -3.01 -3.81 -14.93
N GLN A 57 -4.08 -3.22 -15.48
CA GLN A 57 -5.38 -3.87 -15.63
C GLN A 57 -5.28 -5.15 -16.47
N GLU A 58 -4.64 -5.08 -17.64
CA GLU A 58 -4.42 -6.24 -18.52
C GLU A 58 -3.61 -7.33 -17.82
N LYS A 59 -2.62 -6.94 -17.00
CA LYS A 59 -1.84 -7.89 -16.22
C LYS A 59 -2.70 -8.60 -15.18
N ILE A 60 -3.46 -7.86 -14.38
CA ILE A 60 -4.35 -8.42 -13.37
C ILE A 60 -5.35 -9.38 -14.03
N ALA A 61 -5.99 -8.94 -15.11
CA ALA A 61 -6.96 -9.75 -15.86
C ALA A 61 -6.38 -11.07 -16.38
N SER A 62 -5.09 -11.12 -16.76
CA SER A 62 -4.44 -12.34 -17.23
C SER A 62 -4.25 -13.43 -16.16
N TYR A 63 -4.26 -13.08 -14.86
CA TYR A 63 -4.08 -14.02 -13.75
C TYR A 63 -5.36 -14.29 -12.97
N LYS A 64 -6.22 -13.28 -12.88
CA LYS A 64 -7.38 -13.26 -12.01
C LYS A 64 -8.48 -14.20 -12.52
N LYS A 65 -9.08 -14.91 -11.58
CA LYS A 65 -10.26 -15.76 -11.74
C LYS A 65 -11.34 -15.29 -10.78
N THR A 66 -12.58 -15.70 -11.04
CA THR A 66 -13.70 -15.47 -10.13
C THR A 66 -13.39 -16.05 -8.75
N GLY A 67 -13.54 -15.23 -7.71
CA GLY A 67 -13.27 -15.63 -6.32
C GLY A 67 -11.81 -15.47 -5.87
N ASP A 68 -10.94 -14.86 -6.66
CA ASP A 68 -9.62 -14.43 -6.18
C ASP A 68 -9.70 -13.08 -5.45
N LEU A 69 -9.01 -12.98 -4.31
CA LEU A 69 -8.76 -11.72 -3.61
C LEU A 69 -7.50 -11.08 -4.21
N CYS A 70 -7.65 -9.90 -4.82
CA CYS A 70 -6.55 -9.22 -5.52
C CYS A 70 -6.01 -8.07 -4.68
N ILE A 71 -4.72 -8.12 -4.35
CA ILE A 71 -3.98 -7.09 -3.62
C ILE A 71 -2.98 -6.45 -4.57
N VAL A 72 -2.88 -5.12 -4.54
CA VAL A 72 -1.82 -4.39 -5.24
C VAL A 72 -1.00 -3.61 -4.22
N SER A 73 0.27 -4.00 -4.05
CA SER A 73 1.26 -3.25 -3.29
C SER A 73 1.92 -2.23 -4.21
N ILE A 74 1.90 -0.95 -3.81
CA ILE A 74 2.41 0.15 -4.63
C ILE A 74 3.40 0.98 -3.82
N HIS A 75 4.65 1.04 -4.31
CA HIS A 75 5.69 1.88 -3.76
C HIS A 75 5.73 3.23 -4.50
N TRP A 76 5.14 4.28 -3.92
CA TRP A 76 4.90 5.55 -4.62
C TRP A 76 5.05 6.78 -3.73
N GLY A 77 5.11 7.96 -4.37
CA GLY A 77 5.07 9.23 -3.66
C GLY A 77 6.36 9.50 -2.88
N ARG A 78 6.38 10.62 -2.16
CA ARG A 78 7.58 11.09 -1.46
C ARG A 78 7.73 10.40 -0.10
N ASN A 79 8.96 10.38 0.39
CA ASN A 79 9.34 9.80 1.68
C ASN A 79 8.74 10.52 2.90
N TRP A 80 8.29 11.77 2.77
CA TRP A 80 7.80 12.57 3.89
C TRP A 80 6.64 13.46 3.46
N GLY A 81 5.67 13.62 4.36
CA GLY A 81 4.53 14.51 4.17
C GLY A 81 3.20 13.78 4.02
N TYR A 82 2.12 14.52 4.22
CA TYR A 82 0.75 13.97 4.23
C TYR A 82 -0.04 14.24 2.96
N HIS A 83 0.55 14.92 1.96
CA HIS A 83 -0.15 15.21 0.72
C HIS A 83 -0.28 13.95 -0.13
N ILE A 84 -1.52 13.55 -0.40
CA ILE A 84 -1.86 12.44 -1.30
C ILE A 84 -2.28 13.04 -2.65
N PRO A 85 -1.47 12.89 -3.72
CA PRO A 85 -1.81 13.45 -5.02
C PRO A 85 -3.12 12.88 -5.56
N PHE A 86 -3.93 13.72 -6.21
CA PHE A 86 -5.19 13.28 -6.84
C PHE A 86 -4.97 12.14 -7.85
N THR A 87 -3.83 12.11 -8.53
CA THR A 87 -3.46 11.02 -9.45
C THR A 87 -3.30 9.67 -8.77
N HIS A 88 -2.85 9.63 -7.50
CA HIS A 88 -2.80 8.39 -6.72
C HIS A 88 -4.21 7.88 -6.43
N GLN A 89 -5.12 8.79 -6.07
CA GLN A 89 -6.52 8.46 -5.77
C GLN A 89 -7.24 7.94 -7.01
N LEU A 90 -7.15 8.68 -8.12
CA LEU A 90 -7.74 8.27 -9.39
C LEU A 90 -7.23 6.90 -9.83
N PHE A 91 -5.91 6.69 -9.80
CA PHE A 91 -5.33 5.40 -10.18
C PHE A 91 -5.82 4.26 -9.27
N ALA A 92 -5.88 4.51 -7.95
CA ALA A 92 -6.36 3.54 -6.98
C ALA A 92 -7.84 3.17 -7.22
N HIS A 93 -8.71 4.17 -7.39
CA HIS A 93 -10.14 3.96 -7.69
C HIS A 93 -10.34 3.19 -8.99
N GLU A 94 -9.58 3.52 -10.04
CA GLU A 94 -9.68 2.82 -11.33
C GLU A 94 -9.19 1.37 -11.27
N LEU A 95 -8.20 1.06 -10.42
CA LEU A 95 -7.82 -0.32 -10.16
C LEU A 95 -8.92 -1.10 -9.42
N VAL A 96 -9.62 -0.45 -8.49
CA VAL A 96 -10.79 -1.05 -7.83
C VAL A 96 -11.90 -1.28 -8.84
N ASP A 97 -12.27 -0.26 -9.61
CA ASP A 97 -13.43 -0.29 -10.50
C ASP A 97 -13.27 -1.21 -11.70
N GLN A 98 -12.09 -1.21 -12.33
CA GLN A 98 -11.90 -1.90 -13.60
C GLN A 98 -11.08 -3.19 -13.48
N ALA A 99 -10.21 -3.32 -12.48
CA ALA A 99 -9.43 -4.54 -12.24
C ALA A 99 -9.95 -5.37 -11.04
N GLY A 100 -10.93 -4.84 -10.29
CA GLY A 100 -11.52 -5.48 -9.12
C GLY A 100 -10.52 -5.67 -7.99
N VAL A 101 -9.57 -4.75 -7.82
CA VAL A 101 -8.62 -4.81 -6.69
C VAL A 101 -9.38 -4.72 -5.38
N CYS A 102 -9.07 -5.62 -4.44
CA CYS A 102 -9.73 -5.77 -3.14
C CYS A 102 -8.98 -5.06 -2.00
N LEU A 103 -7.70 -4.73 -2.22
CA LEU A 103 -6.86 -4.00 -1.28
C LEU A 103 -5.73 -3.30 -2.03
N ILE A 104 -5.51 -2.02 -1.73
CA ILE A 104 -4.33 -1.28 -2.15
C ILE A 104 -3.45 -1.02 -0.94
N HIS A 105 -2.21 -1.53 -1.01
CA HIS A 105 -1.17 -1.36 -0.01
C HIS A 105 -0.12 -0.37 -0.51
N GLY A 106 -0.32 0.91 -0.23
CA GLY A 106 0.63 1.98 -0.52
C GLY A 106 1.73 2.06 0.53
N HIS A 107 2.97 2.28 0.09
CA HIS A 107 4.14 2.47 0.95
C HIS A 107 5.18 3.37 0.27
N SER A 108 6.29 3.67 0.99
CA SER A 108 7.38 4.63 0.68
C SER A 108 7.39 5.87 1.56
N SER A 109 6.27 6.24 2.17
CA SER A 109 6.17 7.47 2.98
C SER A 109 6.90 7.41 4.33
N HIS A 110 7.49 6.28 4.72
CA HIS A 110 8.19 6.01 6.00
C HIS A 110 7.43 6.31 7.30
N HIS A 111 6.28 6.97 7.23
CA HIS A 111 5.32 7.16 8.28
C HIS A 111 3.91 6.87 7.73
N PRO A 112 2.96 6.45 8.58
CA PRO A 112 1.58 6.28 8.17
C PRO A 112 0.97 7.60 7.66
N ILE A 113 0.23 7.51 6.55
CA ILE A 113 -0.59 8.61 6.01
C ILE A 113 -2.06 8.16 5.86
N GLY A 114 -2.91 9.07 5.38
CA GLY A 114 -4.34 8.82 5.24
C GLY A 114 -4.67 7.58 4.42
N PHE A 115 -5.83 6.99 4.70
CA PHE A 115 -6.39 5.86 3.97
C PHE A 115 -7.89 6.07 3.77
N GLU A 116 -8.50 5.29 2.89
CA GLU A 116 -9.94 5.32 2.67
C GLU A 116 -10.53 3.94 2.45
N ILE A 117 -11.85 3.83 2.56
CA ILE A 117 -12.60 2.64 2.15
C ILE A 117 -13.45 3.04 0.94
N TYR A 118 -12.99 2.72 -0.25
CA TYR A 118 -13.67 3.03 -1.51
C TYR A 118 -14.42 1.80 -2.02
N LYS A 119 -15.76 1.85 -2.11
CA LYS A 119 -16.59 0.70 -2.56
C LYS A 119 -16.26 -0.63 -1.85
N ASN A 120 -16.13 -0.58 -0.52
CA ASN A 120 -15.73 -1.72 0.32
C ASN A 120 -14.30 -2.25 0.06
N CYS A 121 -13.44 -1.45 -0.58
CA CYS A 121 -12.02 -1.74 -0.79
C CYS A 121 -11.16 -0.78 0.05
N PRO A 122 -10.36 -1.29 1.01
CA PRO A 122 -9.39 -0.47 1.72
C PRO A 122 -8.27 -0.02 0.79
N ILE A 123 -7.99 1.28 0.82
CA ILE A 123 -6.91 1.92 0.06
C ILE A 123 -6.01 2.65 1.05
N PHE A 124 -4.83 2.09 1.31
CA PHE A 124 -3.79 2.73 2.10
C PHE A 124 -2.85 3.48 1.15
N TYR A 125 -2.68 4.79 1.35
CA TYR A 125 -1.77 5.57 0.50
C TYR A 125 -0.31 5.52 0.97
N GLY A 126 -0.08 5.17 2.23
CA GLY A 126 1.25 4.97 2.80
C GLY A 126 1.13 4.39 4.21
N CYS A 127 1.53 3.13 4.38
CA CYS A 127 1.46 2.43 5.67
C CYS A 127 2.60 2.78 6.63
N GLY A 128 3.59 3.55 6.18
CA GLY A 128 4.86 3.69 6.89
C GLY A 128 5.64 2.37 6.92
N ASP A 129 6.66 2.32 7.78
CA ASP A 129 7.50 1.14 7.91
C ASP A 129 7.09 0.30 9.12
N PHE A 130 7.10 -1.02 8.94
CA PHE A 130 6.90 -1.94 10.06
C PHE A 130 8.15 -2.02 10.94
N ILE A 131 9.33 -2.14 10.31
CA ILE A 131 10.65 -2.01 10.91
C ILE A 131 11.51 -1.27 9.88
N ASN A 132 12.35 -0.33 10.31
CA ASN A 132 13.27 0.39 9.42
C ASN A 132 14.61 0.68 10.09
N ASP A 133 15.55 1.19 9.31
CA ASP A 133 16.86 1.68 9.71
C ASP A 133 16.90 3.21 9.91
N TYR A 134 15.75 3.86 10.08
CA TYR A 134 15.63 5.32 10.12
C TYR A 134 15.77 5.89 11.54
N GLU A 135 15.98 5.02 12.54
CA GLU A 135 16.29 5.45 13.91
C GLU A 135 17.58 6.29 13.91
N GLY A 136 17.45 7.57 14.30
CA GLY A 136 18.57 8.53 14.31
C GLY A 136 18.71 9.40 13.06
N ILE A 137 17.78 9.32 12.10
CA ILE A 137 17.66 10.32 11.03
C ILE A 137 16.88 11.54 11.57
N ASP A 138 17.57 12.66 11.74
CA ASP A 138 17.00 13.90 12.27
C ASP A 138 16.28 14.75 11.19
N GLY A 139 15.46 15.71 11.63
CA GLY A 139 14.80 16.70 10.77
C GLY A 139 13.41 16.30 10.25
N HIS A 140 12.86 15.22 10.80
CA HIS A 140 11.55 14.64 10.46
C HIS A 140 10.73 14.24 11.70
N GLU A 141 11.06 14.84 12.85
CA GLU A 141 10.47 14.51 14.15
C GLU A 141 8.95 14.75 14.19
N GLU A 142 8.43 15.66 13.37
CA GLU A 142 7.01 15.96 13.26
C GLU A 142 6.17 14.79 12.74
N PHE A 143 6.80 13.87 11.99
CA PHE A 143 6.14 12.67 11.47
C PHE A 143 6.16 11.51 12.46
N LYS A 144 6.90 11.62 13.57
CA LYS A 144 7.10 10.58 14.58
C LYS A 144 7.43 9.22 13.96
N THR A 145 8.50 9.18 13.17
CA THR A 145 8.95 8.02 12.37
C THR A 145 9.30 6.78 13.21
N TYR A 146 9.52 6.96 14.50
CA TYR A 146 9.64 5.87 15.48
C TYR A 146 8.31 5.15 15.74
N LEU A 147 7.18 5.67 15.27
CA LEU A 147 5.89 5.01 15.37
C LEU A 147 5.62 4.14 14.15
N SER A 148 5.25 2.90 14.42
CA SER A 148 4.92 1.88 13.43
C SER A 148 3.52 1.32 13.67
N LEU A 149 2.93 0.71 12.65
CA LEU A 149 1.57 0.15 12.71
C LEU A 149 1.55 -1.29 12.18
N MET A 150 0.90 -2.19 12.91
CA MET A 150 0.39 -3.43 12.33
C MET A 150 -1.02 -3.19 11.79
N TYR A 151 -1.28 -3.67 10.58
CA TYR A 151 -2.60 -3.62 9.95
C TYR A 151 -3.16 -5.03 9.86
N PHE A 152 -4.27 -5.28 10.53
CA PHE A 152 -5.00 -6.53 10.48
C PHE A 152 -6.32 -6.30 9.72
N LEU A 153 -6.42 -6.91 8.54
CA LEU A 153 -7.61 -6.82 7.69
C LEU A 153 -8.34 -8.15 7.69
N GLU A 154 -9.64 -8.10 7.96
CA GLU A 154 -10.53 -9.24 7.89
C GLU A 154 -11.43 -9.14 6.65
N PHE A 155 -11.55 -10.25 5.93
CA PHE A 155 -12.40 -10.39 4.76
C PHE A 155 -13.31 -11.61 4.91
N ASP A 156 -14.53 -11.53 4.39
CA ASP A 156 -15.41 -12.69 4.31
C ASP A 156 -14.83 -13.75 3.37
N ALA A 157 -14.76 -14.99 3.84
CA ALA A 157 -14.13 -16.06 3.09
C ALA A 157 -14.90 -16.44 1.81
N GLN A 158 -16.18 -16.09 1.67
CA GLN A 158 -17.04 -16.44 0.54
C GLN A 158 -17.34 -15.26 -0.40
N SER A 159 -17.75 -14.09 0.11
CA SER A 159 -18.00 -12.90 -0.69
C SER A 159 -16.72 -12.12 -1.01
N LEU A 160 -15.64 -12.31 -0.22
CA LEU A 160 -14.42 -11.48 -0.23
C LEU A 160 -14.67 -10.01 0.13
N GLU A 161 -15.81 -9.72 0.77
CA GLU A 161 -16.09 -8.39 1.29
C GLU A 161 -15.15 -8.08 2.45
N PHE A 162 -14.61 -6.87 2.46
CA PHE A 162 -13.88 -6.34 3.61
C PHE A 162 -14.84 -6.18 4.78
N LEU A 163 -14.44 -6.67 5.96
CA LEU A 163 -15.28 -6.70 7.16
C LEU A 163 -14.76 -5.76 8.25
N ARG A 164 -13.45 -5.79 8.50
CA ARG A 164 -12.85 -5.11 9.64
C ARG A 164 -11.39 -4.76 9.38
N LEU A 165 -11.00 -3.58 9.85
CA LEU A 165 -9.61 -3.17 9.98
C LEU A 165 -9.32 -2.95 11.47
N GLU A 166 -8.28 -3.59 11.96
CA GLU A 166 -7.67 -3.32 13.25
C GLU A 166 -6.24 -2.80 13.02
N ILE A 167 -5.94 -1.66 13.64
CA ILE A 167 -4.62 -1.03 13.58
C ILE A 167 -4.02 -1.08 14.98
N VAL A 168 -2.81 -1.65 15.09
CA VAL A 168 -2.10 -1.76 16.38
C VAL A 168 -0.85 -0.87 16.34
N PRO A 169 -0.83 0.24 17.09
CA PRO A 169 0.33 1.11 17.20
C PRO A 169 1.49 0.49 17.97
N LEU A 170 2.69 0.67 17.44
CA LEU A 170 3.96 0.24 18.01
C LEU A 170 4.99 1.37 17.96
N SER A 171 5.97 1.28 18.84
CA SER A 171 7.13 2.17 18.87
C SER A 171 8.38 1.35 18.57
N LEU A 172 9.15 1.82 17.59
CA LEU A 172 10.48 1.34 17.31
C LEU A 172 11.46 2.03 18.28
N LYS A 173 12.30 1.22 18.93
CA LYS A 173 13.41 1.69 19.75
C LYS A 173 14.53 0.64 19.72
N ASN A 174 15.76 1.08 19.47
CA ASN A 174 16.92 0.19 19.28
C ASN A 174 16.61 -0.94 18.26
N PHE A 175 15.99 -0.58 17.14
CA PHE A 175 15.51 -1.51 16.10
C PHE A 175 14.58 -2.64 16.60
N GLN A 176 13.88 -2.43 17.72
CA GLN A 176 12.93 -3.37 18.29
C GLN A 176 11.55 -2.73 18.43
N LEU A 177 10.52 -3.53 18.18
CA LEU A 177 9.13 -3.11 18.32
C LEU A 177 8.66 -3.29 19.76
N HIS A 178 8.10 -2.21 20.29
CA HIS A 178 7.50 -2.14 21.61
C HIS A 178 6.05 -1.67 21.50
N SER A 179 5.24 -1.97 22.51
CA SER A 179 3.92 -1.35 22.64
C SER A 179 4.05 0.16 22.73
N SER A 180 3.26 0.88 21.93
CA SER A 180 3.22 2.34 21.99
C SER A 180 2.60 2.85 23.29
N ARG A 181 3.04 4.04 23.69
CA ARG A 181 2.41 4.78 24.78
C ARG A 181 1.03 5.25 24.36
N PHE A 182 0.13 5.40 25.33
CA PHE A 182 -1.25 5.84 25.08
C PHE A 182 -1.32 7.19 24.33
N GLU A 183 -0.46 8.14 24.69
CA GLU A 183 -0.37 9.46 24.05
C GLU A 183 -0.02 9.36 22.56
N ASP A 184 0.89 8.45 22.20
CA ASP A 184 1.27 8.21 20.81
C ASP A 184 0.17 7.48 20.05
N CYS A 185 -0.52 6.55 20.69
CA CYS A 185 -1.72 5.92 20.11
C CYS A 185 -2.80 6.97 19.81
N GLN A 186 -3.07 7.89 20.74
CA GLN A 186 -4.03 8.97 20.55
C GLN A 186 -3.61 9.91 19.42
N TRP A 187 -2.33 10.28 19.39
CA TRP A 187 -1.78 11.12 18.33
C TRP A 187 -1.90 10.46 16.95
N LEU A 188 -1.57 9.16 16.83
CA LEU A 188 -1.70 8.40 15.59
C LEU A 188 -3.15 8.32 15.14
N ALA A 189 -4.06 7.96 16.05
CA ALA A 189 -5.49 7.86 15.74
C ALA A 189 -6.04 9.19 15.23
N HIS A 190 -5.74 10.29 15.93
CA HIS A 190 -6.14 11.64 15.52
C HIS A 190 -5.53 12.02 14.17
N THR A 191 -4.23 11.75 13.98
CA THR A 191 -3.52 12.07 12.75
C THR A 191 -4.11 11.32 11.56
N LEU A 192 -4.27 9.99 11.67
CA LEU A 192 -4.86 9.17 10.62
C LEU A 192 -6.29 9.58 10.32
N GLU A 193 -7.10 9.87 11.33
CA GLU A 193 -8.46 10.38 11.11
C GLU A 193 -8.42 11.68 10.30
N GLN A 194 -7.66 12.68 10.76
CA GLN A 194 -7.54 13.98 10.09
C GLN A 194 -7.05 13.85 8.64
N LYS A 195 -6.06 12.99 8.39
CA LYS A 195 -5.51 12.79 7.04
C LYS A 195 -6.41 11.94 6.14
N SER A 196 -7.41 11.26 6.72
CA SER A 196 -8.39 10.44 5.99
C SER A 196 -9.74 11.15 5.80
N LEU A 197 -9.99 12.28 6.48
CA LEU A 197 -11.25 13.03 6.38
C LEU A 197 -11.59 13.46 4.95
N PHE A 198 -10.59 13.77 4.14
CA PHE A 198 -10.77 14.24 2.76
C PHE A 198 -11.48 13.20 1.86
N PHE A 199 -11.46 11.93 2.24
CA PHE A 199 -12.05 10.83 1.49
C PHE A 199 -13.47 10.45 1.95
N ARG A 200 -13.96 11.03 3.06
CA ARG A 200 -15.31 10.75 3.57
C ARG A 200 -16.33 11.49 2.70
N THR A 201 -16.73 10.89 1.58
CA THR A 201 -17.93 11.25 0.80
C THR A 201 -18.74 10.03 0.47
#